data_AF-A0AAU9QFS8-F1
#
_entry.id   AF-A0AAU9QFS8-F1
#
_cell.length_a   1.000
_cell.length_b   1.000
_cell.length_c   1.000
_cell.angle_alpha   90.00
_cell.angle_beta   90.00
_cell.angle_gamma   90.00
#
_symmetry.space_group_name_H-M   'P 1'
#
loop_
_entity.id
_entity.type
_entity.pdbx_description
1 polymer ?
#
loop_
_entity_poly.entity_id
_entity_poly.type
_entity_poly.pdbx_seq_one_letter_code
_entity_poly.pdbx_strand_id
1 'polypeptide(L)' 'MSRLIKIITGGLLGAVFVILAAYLIGSLFGPLYNSEEESARNFKLFLLILVGGIWAGALLVHRCTSKHNKAFKSDS' A
#
# COMPACT_ATOMS: atom_id res chain seq x y z
N MET A 1 12.04 2.86 19.28
CA MET A 1 11.20 3.68 18.38
C MET A 1 11.40 3.42 16.88
N SER A 2 12.57 2.96 16.38
CA SER A 2 12.85 2.80 14.93
C SER A 2 11.91 1.85 14.16
N ARG A 3 11.43 0.75 14.76
CA ARG A 3 10.63 -0.27 14.04
C ARG A 3 9.23 0.21 13.67
N LEU A 4 8.55 0.89 14.59
CA LEU A 4 7.18 1.36 14.36
C LEU A 4 7.14 2.39 13.22
N ILE A 5 8.11 3.31 13.21
CA ILE A 5 8.27 4.32 12.15
C ILE A 5 8.48 3.63 10.79
N LYS A 6 9.36 2.63 10.70
CA LYS A 6 9.60 1.87 9.46
C LYS A 6 8.31 1.21 8.94
N ILE A 7 7.51 0.61 9.82
CA ILE A 7 6.24 -0.02 9.45
C ILE A 7 5.24 1.02 8.94
N ILE A 8 5.12 2.16 9.61
CA ILE A 8 4.26 3.28 9.17
C ILE A 8 4.72 3.81 7.81
N THR A 9 6.02 4.03 7.60
CA THR A 9 6.58 4.44 6.31
C THR A 9 6.29 3.40 5.23
N GLY A 10 6.40 2.11 5.54
CA GLY A 10 6.03 1.02 4.63
C GLY A 10 4.57 1.06 4.22
N GLY A 11 3.66 1.30 5.17
CA GLY A 11 2.24 1.48 4.88
C GLY A 11 1.98 2.73 4.03
N LEU A 12 2.66 3.84 4.31
CA LEU A 12 2.56 5.08 3.54
C LEU A 12 3.00 4.87 2.08
N LEU A 13 4.12 4.19 1.86
CA LEU A 13 4.60 3.83 0.52
C LEU A 13 3.62 2.91 -0.21
N GLY A 14 3.01 1.97 0.50
CA GLY A 14 1.94 1.14 -0.05
C GLY A 14 0.72 1.94 -0.48
N ALA A 15 0.31 2.94 0.30
CA ALA A 15 -0.78 3.85 -0.06
C ALA A 15 -0.45 4.67 -1.31
N VAL A 16 0.74 5.27 -1.35
CA VAL A 16 1.23 6.05 -2.50
C VAL A 16 1.25 5.20 -3.76
N PHE A 17 1.72 3.96 -3.67
CA PHE A 17 1.73 3.03 -4.81
C PHE A 17 0.32 2.77 -5.34
N VAL A 18 -0.67 2.51 -4.48
CA VAL A 18 -2.06 2.30 -4.90
C VAL A 18 -2.64 3.55 -5.57
N ILE A 19 -2.38 4.73 -5.02
CA ILE A 19 -2.85 6.00 -5.59
C ILE A 19 -2.26 6.20 -6.99
N LEU A 20 -0.96 5.98 -7.15
CA LEU A 20 -0.29 6.10 -8.45
C LEU A 20 -0.81 5.07 -9.46
N ALA A 21 -1.01 3.83 -9.03
CA ALA A 21 -1.58 2.78 -9.88
C ALA A 21 -3.00 3.13 -10.34
N ALA A 22 -3.86 3.60 -9.42
CA ALA A 22 -5.22 4.03 -9.75
C ALA A 22 -5.23 5.23 -10.71
N TYR A 23 -4.32 6.19 -10.52
CA TYR A 23 -4.14 7.32 -11.43
C TYR A 23 -3.73 6.86 -12.84
N LEU A 24 -2.76 5.97 -12.95
CA LEU A 24 -2.32 5.42 -14.24
C LEU A 24 -3.45 4.65 -14.95
N ILE A 25 -4.22 3.86 -14.22
CA ILE A 25 -5.37 3.14 -14.76
C ILE A 25 -6.43 4.13 -15.27
N GLY A 26 -6.77 5.16 -14.49
CA GLY A 26 -7.69 6.20 -14.93
C GLY A 26 -7.19 6.99 -16.14
N SER A 27 -5.89 7.19 -16.27
CA SER A 27 -5.28 7.85 -17.43
C SER A 27 -5.29 6.98 -18.70
N LEU A 28 -5.22 5.66 -18.58
CA LEU A 28 -5.14 4.73 -19.72
C LEU A 28 -6.52 4.27 -20.22
N PHE A 29 -7.46 4.05 -19.30
CA PHE A 29 -8.77 3.46 -19.61
C PHE A 29 -9.93 4.47 -19.57
N GLY A 30 -9.63 5.74 -19.26
CA GLY A 30 -10.62 6.80 -19.09
C GLY A 30 -11.07 6.97 -17.63
N PRO A 31 -11.81 8.05 -17.33
CA PRO A 31 -12.18 8.39 -15.96
C PRO A 31 -12.99 7.27 -15.31
N LEU A 32 -12.61 6.88 -14.10
CA LEU A 32 -13.34 5.89 -13.29
C LEU A 32 -14.76 6.36 -12.87
N TYR A 33 -15.14 7.58 -13.24
CA TYR A 33 -16.36 8.26 -12.85
C TYR A 33 -17.20 8.57 -14.10
N ASN A 34 -17.84 7.55 -14.69
CA ASN A 34 -18.71 7.72 -15.87
C ASN A 34 -20.20 7.89 -15.53
N SER A 35 -20.67 7.32 -14.41
CA SER A 35 -22.02 7.51 -13.85
C SER A 35 -21.96 7.53 -12.32
N GLU A 36 -22.98 8.06 -11.63
CA GLU A 36 -22.99 8.12 -10.16
C GLU A 36 -22.90 6.73 -9.50
N GLU A 37 -23.65 5.74 -10.01
CA GLU A 37 -23.56 4.38 -9.46
C GLU A 37 -22.20 3.72 -9.70
N GLU A 38 -21.59 3.93 -10.87
CA GLU A 38 -20.26 3.40 -11.18
C GLU A 38 -19.16 4.07 -10.35
N SER A 39 -19.29 5.38 -10.14
CA SER A 39 -18.42 6.19 -9.29
C SER A 39 -18.37 5.65 -7.87
N ALA A 40 -19.53 5.42 -7.26
CA ALA A 40 -19.62 4.91 -5.90
C ALA A 40 -19.04 3.50 -5.75
N ARG A 41 -19.26 2.62 -6.74
CA ARG A 41 -18.70 1.27 -6.76
C ARG A 41 -17.18 1.29 -6.92
N ASN A 42 -16.68 2.07 -7.87
CA ASN A 42 -15.24 2.19 -8.15
C ASN A 42 -14.50 2.84 -6.98
N PHE A 43 -15.11 3.82 -6.30
CA PHE A 43 -14.56 4.43 -5.10
C PHE A 43 -14.49 3.42 -3.92
N LYS A 44 -15.52 2.59 -3.72
CA LYS A 44 -15.48 1.51 -2.71
C LYS A 44 -14.37 0.50 -3.01
N LEU A 45 -14.22 0.09 -4.28
CA LEU A 45 -13.14 -0.80 -4.70
C LEU A 45 -11.77 -0.15 -4.48
N PHE A 46 -11.61 1.11 -4.84
CA PHE A 46 -10.40 1.88 -4.58
C PHE A 46 -10.05 1.90 -3.08
N LEU A 47 -11.02 2.17 -2.20
CA LEU A 47 -10.82 2.15 -0.75
C LEU A 47 -10.36 0.78 -0.24
N LEU A 48 -10.96 -0.31 -0.72
CA LEU A 48 -10.55 -1.67 -0.35
C LEU A 48 -9.11 -1.96 -0.80
N ILE A 49 -8.76 -1.59 -2.02
CA ILE A 49 -7.40 -1.76 -2.57
C ILE A 49 -6.40 -0.88 -1.80
N LEU A 50 -6.79 0.34 -1.42
CA LEU A 50 -5.95 1.28 -0.66
C LEU A 50 -5.63 0.72 0.73
N VAL A 51 -6.64 0.24 1.46
CA VAL A 51 -6.44 -0.42 2.76
C VAL A 51 -5.56 -1.65 2.61
N GLY A 52 -5.79 -2.45 1.57
CA GLY A 52 -4.96 -3.60 1.22
C GLY A 52 -3.50 -3.21 0.94
N GLY A 53 -3.27 -2.14 0.19
CA GLY A 53 -1.93 -1.61 -0.13
C GLY A 53 -1.19 -1.10 1.10
N ILE A 54 -1.88 -0.40 2.00
CA ILE A 54 -1.32 0.04 3.28
C ILE A 54 -0.88 -1.17 4.12
N TRP A 55 -1.75 -2.17 4.24
CA TRP A 55 -1.44 -3.40 4.98
C TRP A 55 -0.28 -4.17 4.34
N ALA A 56 -0.29 -4.34 3.02
CA ALA A 56 0.76 -5.03 2.29
C ALA A 56 2.11 -4.33 2.46
N GLY A 57 2.16 -3.00 2.34
CA GLY A 57 3.36 -2.20 2.54
C GLY A 57 3.90 -2.28 3.97
N ALA A 58 3.01 -2.17 4.97
CA ALA A 58 3.37 -2.32 6.37
C ALA A 58 3.92 -3.73 6.68
N LEU A 59 3.27 -4.79 6.15
CA LEU A 59 3.69 -6.18 6.34
C LEU A 59 5.02 -6.50 5.65
N LEU A 60 5.25 -5.97 4.44
CA LEU A 60 6.51 -6.12 3.71
C LEU A 60 7.67 -5.55 4.53
N VAL A 61 7.54 -4.31 5.00
CA VAL A 61 8.59 -3.66 5.79
C VAL A 61 8.78 -4.36 7.14
N HIS A 62 7.70 -4.82 7.78
CA HIS A 62 7.79 -5.63 8.99
C HIS A 62 8.58 -6.93 8.76
N ARG A 63 8.29 -7.66 7.68
CA ARG A 63 9.01 -8.90 7.33
C ARG A 63 10.48 -8.65 7.01
N CYS A 64 10.80 -7.61 6.23
CA CYS A 64 12.17 -7.26 5.89
C CYS A 64 12.98 -6.84 7.14
N THR A 65 12.38 -6.03 8.01
CA THR A 65 13.01 -5.60 9.26
C THR A 65 13.18 -6.76 10.26
N SER A 66 12.25 -7.71 10.30
CA SER A 66 12.34 -8.91 11.15
C SER A 66 13.43 -9.87 10.69
N LYS A 67 13.58 -10.10 9.37
CA LYS A 67 14.66 -10.93 8.80
C LYS A 67 16.05 -10.37 9.11
N HIS A 68 16.23 -9.04 8.97
CA HIS A 68 17.51 -8.39 9.25
C HIS A 68 17.98 -8.58 10.70
N ASN A 69 17.04 -8.65 11.64
CA ASN A 69 17.34 -8.79 13.06
C ASN A 69 17.68 -10.22 13.47
N LYS A 70 17.31 -11.21 12.66
CA LYS A 70 17.69 -12.61 12.87
C LYS A 70 19.09 -12.89 12.32
N ALA A 71 19.42 -12.34 11.15
CA ALA A 71 20.77 -12.44 10.58
C ALA A 71 21.83 -11.86 11.55
N PHE A 72 21.59 -10.66 12.08
CA PHE A 72 22.54 -10.01 12.99
C PHE A 72 22.77 -10.74 14.33
N LYS A 73 21.83 -11.60 14.76
CA LYS A 73 21.97 -12.41 15.99
C LYS A 73 22.63 -13.76 15.77
N SER A 74 22.76 -14.20 14.52
CA SER A 74 23.40 -15.46 14.14
C SER A 74 24.89 -15.30 13.90
N ASP A 75 25.33 -14.08 13.58
CA ASP A 75 26.72 -13.76 13.21
C ASP A 75 27.54 -13.17 14.38
N SER A 76 27.00 -13.22 15.60
CA SER A 76 27.59 -12.73 16.86
C SER A 76 27.62 -13.82 17.90
#